data_AF-A0A8T6U9X3-F1
#
_entry.id   AF-A0A8T6U9X3-F1
#
_cell.length_a   1.000
_cell.length_b   1.000
_cell.length_c   1.000
_cell.angle_alpha   90.00
_cell.angle_beta   90.00
_cell.angle_gamma   90.00
#
_symmetry.space_group_name_H-M   'P 1'
#
loop_
_entity.id
_entity.type
_entity.pdbx_description
1 polymer ?
#
loop_
_entity_poly.entity_id
_entity_poly.type
_entity_poly.pdbx_seq_one_letter_code
_entity_poly.pdbx_strand_id
1 'polypeptide(L)' 'MQGTRANFQGRFGRDTFERLIERYVKEFVVCPICKRPDTKIVKERRFLFLICEACGAKSSVRPV' A
#
# COMPACT_ATOMS: atom_id res chain seq x y z
N MET A 1 6.47 -14.96 -16.08
CA MET A 1 6.82 -14.14 -14.91
C MET A 1 5.63 -14.11 -13.96
N GLN A 2 5.67 -14.85 -12.86
CA GLN A 2 4.87 -14.61 -11.65
C GLN A 2 5.39 -15.59 -10.59
N GLY A 3 6.40 -15.16 -9.84
CA GLY A 3 6.81 -15.90 -8.64
C GLY A 3 5.77 -15.64 -7.57
N THR A 4 4.95 -16.62 -7.23
CA THR A 4 3.95 -16.55 -6.14
C THR A 4 4.60 -16.49 -4.75
N ARG A 5 5.93 -16.54 -4.67
CA ARG A 5 6.70 -16.60 -3.42
C ARG A 5 7.85 -15.60 -3.45
N ALA A 6 8.03 -14.90 -2.34
CA ALA A 6 9.20 -14.05 -2.08
C ALA A 6 10.10 -14.75 -1.05
N ASN A 7 11.40 -14.84 -1.34
CA ASN A 7 12.40 -15.41 -0.44
C ASN A 7 13.18 -14.26 0.21
N PHE A 8 13.11 -14.15 1.54
CA PHE A 8 13.84 -13.15 2.31
C PHE A 8 15.07 -13.79 2.97
N GLN A 9 16.25 -13.17 2.82
CA GLN A 9 17.48 -13.63 3.47
C GLN A 9 17.57 -13.05 4.88
N GLY A 10 17.47 -13.90 5.90
CA GLY A 10 17.57 -13.49 7.31
C GLY A 10 16.61 -14.26 8.23
N ARG A 11 16.67 -13.95 9.53
CA ARG A 11 15.69 -14.43 10.52
C ARG A 11 14.68 -13.32 10.80
N PHE A 12 13.43 -13.56 10.41
CA PHE A 12 12.33 -12.62 10.61
C PHE A 12 11.20 -13.34 11.34
N GLY A 13 10.66 -12.71 12.39
CA GLY A 13 9.46 -13.21 13.07
C GLY A 13 8.20 -12.96 12.24
N ARG A 14 7.18 -13.78 12.41
CA ARG A 14 5.87 -13.60 11.74
C ARG A 14 5.27 -12.23 12.05
N ASP A 15 5.31 -11.84 13.32
CA ASP A 15 4.80 -10.55 13.81
C ASP A 15 5.43 -9.34 13.09
N THR A 16 6.69 -9.47 12.66
CA THR A 16 7.36 -8.39 11.91
C THR A 16 6.71 -8.22 10.54
N PHE A 17 6.45 -9.31 9.83
CA PHE A 17 5.79 -9.25 8.52
C PHE A 17 4.34 -8.80 8.66
N GLU A 18 3.60 -9.32 9.63
CA GLU A 18 2.21 -8.92 9.88
C GLU A 18 2.13 -7.40 10.09
N ARG A 19 2.97 -6.84 10.96
CA ARG A 19 3.00 -5.39 11.20
C ARG A 19 3.36 -4.57 9.96
N LEU A 20 4.28 -5.07 9.13
CA LEU A 20 4.68 -4.41 7.88
C LEU A 20 3.56 -4.44 6.84
N ILE A 21 2.90 -5.58 6.69
CA ILE A 21 1.76 -5.76 5.78
C ILE A 21 0.59 -4.88 6.22
N GLU A 22 0.26 -4.87 7.50
CA GLU A 22 -0.80 -4.01 8.04
C GLU A 22 -0.54 -2.53 7.80
N ARG A 23 0.70 -2.07 8.04
CA ARG A 23 1.10 -0.70 7.73
C ARG A 23 0.95 -0.40 6.24
N TYR A 24 1.42 -1.31 5.39
CA TYR A 24 1.32 -1.14 3.94
C TYR A 24 -0.13 -1.03 3.49
N VAL A 25 -1.00 -1.93 3.95
CA VAL A 25 -2.44 -1.91 3.64
C VAL A 25 -3.07 -0.60 4.11
N LYS A 26 -2.76 -0.15 5.32
CA LYS A 26 -3.33 1.08 5.87
C LYS A 26 -2.89 2.34 5.12
N GLU A 27 -1.66 2.39 4.64
CA GLU A 27 -1.10 3.58 3.98
C GLU A 27 -1.34 3.61 2.47
N PHE A 28 -1.41 2.45 1.81
CA PHE A 28 -1.39 2.34 0.35
C PHE A 28 -2.59 1.62 -0.26
N VAL A 29 -3.46 1.01 0.54
CA VAL A 29 -4.63 0.25 0.04
C VAL A 29 -5.93 0.83 0.57
N VAL A 30 -5.99 1.18 1.86
CA VAL A 30 -7.22 1.69 2.48
C VAL A 30 -7.34 3.19 2.31
N CYS A 31 -8.49 3.65 1.82
CA CYS A 31 -8.80 5.07 1.76
C CYS A 31 -8.94 5.66 3.18
N PRO A 32 -8.26 6.77 3.51
CA PRO A 32 -8.33 7.37 4.84
C PRO A 32 -9.70 7.99 5.15
N ILE A 33 -10.51 8.30 4.13
CA ILE A 33 -11.81 8.96 4.27
C ILE A 33 -12.94 7.93 4.43
N CYS A 34 -13.12 7.06 3.44
CA CYS A 34 -14.24 6.12 3.42
C CYS A 34 -13.89 4.72 3.97
N LYS A 35 -12.62 4.47 4.33
CA LYS A 35 -12.11 3.19 4.83
C LYS A 35 -12.30 2.01 3.88
N ARG A 36 -12.59 2.26 2.60
CA ARG A 36 -12.69 1.22 1.57
C ARG A 36 -11.32 0.92 0.97
N PRO A 37 -11.06 -0.35 0.57
CA PRO A 37 -9.83 -0.73 -0.11
C PRO A 37 -9.84 -0.38 -1.61
N ASP A 38 -10.90 0.23 -2.11
CA ASP A 38 -11.08 0.64 -3.52
C ASP A 38 -10.21 1.87 -3.85
N THR A 39 -8.89 1.69 -3.87
CA THR A 39 -7.93 2.73 -4.17
C THR A 39 -6.91 2.31 -5.22
N LYS A 40 -6.36 3.30 -5.93
CA LYS A 40 -5.31 3.13 -6.93
C LYS A 40 -4.17 4.10 -6.66
N ILE A 41 -2.95 3.62 -6.82
CA ILE A 41 -1.75 4.45 -6.73
C ILE A 41 -1.43 4.96 -8.14
N VAL A 42 -1.40 6.28 -8.30
CA VAL A 42 -1.11 6.96 -9.56
C VAL A 42 0.18 7.76 -9.40
N LYS A 43 1.13 7.52 -10.32
CA LYS A 43 2.37 8.29 -10.39
C LYS A 43 2.17 9.51 -11.28
N GLU A 44 2.33 10.68 -10.70
CA GLU A 44 2.23 11.96 -11.40
C GLU A 44 3.58 12.69 -11.26
N ARG A 45 4.36 12.66 -12.34
CA ARG A 45 5.76 13.13 -12.38
C ARG A 45 6.64 12.41 -11.34
N ARG A 46 7.08 13.13 -10.31
CA ARG A 46 7.93 12.65 -9.21
C ARG A 46 7.12 12.28 -7.95
N PHE A 47 5.81 12.51 -7.96
CA PHE A 47 4.94 12.27 -6.82
C PHE A 47 4.06 11.06 -7.06
N LEU A 48 3.71 10.38 -5.97
CA LEU A 48 2.75 9.29 -5.97
C LEU A 48 1.50 9.76 -5.23
N PHE A 49 0.34 9.43 -5.79
CA PHE A 49 -0.95 9.78 -5.24
C PHE A 49 -1.79 8.52 -5.08
N LEU A 50 -2.42 8.38 -3.92
CA LEU A 50 -3.47 7.40 -3.68
C LEU A 50 -4.81 8.05 -4.05
N ILE A 51 -5.52 7.46 -5.01
CA ILE A 51 -6.82 7.92 -5.47
C ILE A 51 -7.86 6.86 -5.13
N CYS A 52 -8.90 7.22 -4.39
CA CYS A 52 -10.01 6.33 -4.08
C CYS A 52 -11.06 6.38 -5.19
N GLU A 53 -11.43 5.22 -5.73
CA GLU A 53 -12.45 5.10 -6.78
C GLU A 53 -13.87 5.15 -6.21
N ALA A 54 -14.05 4.83 -4.93
CA ALA A 54 -15.37 4.85 -4.29
C ALA A 54 -15.82 6.25 -3.84
N CYS A 55 -14.90 7.10 -3.35
CA CYS A 55 -15.24 8.43 -2.84
C CYS A 55 -14.51 9.59 -3.56
N GLY A 56 -13.60 9.31 -4.49
CA GLY A 56 -12.87 10.34 -5.24
C GLY A 56 -11.74 11.04 -4.46
N ALA A 57 -11.45 10.61 -3.23
CA ALA A 57 -10.39 11.19 -2.43
C ALA A 57 -9.01 11.03 -3.10
N LYS A 58 -8.24 12.13 -3.21
CA LYS A 58 -6.84 12.12 -3.65
C LYS A 58 -5.94 12.48 -2.47
N SER A 59 -4.99 11.60 -2.15
CA SER A 59 -4.02 11.82 -1.08
C SER A 59 -2.60 11.60 -1.61
N SER A 60 -1.64 12.44 -1.22
CA SER A 60 -0.23 12.20 -1.57
C SER A 60 0.32 11.07 -0.71
N VAL A 61 1.03 10.14 -1.34
CA VAL A 61 1.74 9.07 -0.64
C VAL A 61 3.23 9.25 -0.84
N ARG A 62 4.01 8.89 0.19
CA ARG A 62 5.46 8.95 0.11
C ARG A 62 5.95 7.83 -0.82
N PRO A 63 6.93 8.10 -1.69
CA PRO A 63 7.61 7.03 -2.42
C PRO A 63 8.26 6.06 -1.44
N VAL A 64 8.02 4.77 -1.65
CA VAL A 64 8.72 3.66 -0.99
C VAL A 64 9.91 3.25 -1.83
#